data_AF-A0A0S6X877-F1
#
_entry.id   AF-A0A0S6X877-F1
#
_cell.length_a   1.000
_cell.length_b   1.000
_cell.length_c   1.000
_cell.angle_alpha   90.00
_cell.angle_beta   90.00
_cell.angle_gamma   90.00
#
_symmetry.space_group_name_H-M   'P 1'
#
loop_
_entity.id
_entity.type
_entity.pdbx_description
1 polymer ?
#
loop_
_entity_poly.entity_id
_entity_poly.type
_entity_poly.pdbx_seq_one_letter_code
_entity_poly.pdbx_strand_id
1 'polypeptide(L)'
;MPKRISDKLAKESSSNKLNQAIPLLADLLHQDDNVKEAFLCREDAVQIFKLRDEGQHFCAYRNMQMMLADQPRPWTVPDLQAAIERAWDKGFNSHGRIETGGIVGTRKHVGTSEAHFSEPPPTLQTDRVHITAKPPIFLQRPRHSLNIIGLEHSRNGKRSLIVFDPGYQPPSSVYQFLSRERQRPPSTRHLTAYRRNHRYLKRYSNFETLTRLDIPKGDD
;
A
#
# COMPACT_ATOMS: atom_id res chain seq x y z
N MET A 1 8.38 -22.74 1.65
CA MET A 1 8.18 -21.83 2.80
C MET A 1 7.79 -22.68 4.02
N PRO A 2 8.17 -22.34 5.27
CA PRO A 2 7.73 -23.11 6.43
C PRO A 2 6.19 -23.17 6.52
N LYS A 3 5.63 -24.35 6.82
CA LYS A 3 4.17 -24.59 6.84
C LYS A 3 3.43 -23.58 7.72
N ARG A 4 3.95 -23.28 8.92
CA ARG A 4 3.39 -22.26 9.83
C ARG A 4 3.21 -20.88 9.18
N ILE A 5 4.14 -20.46 8.31
CA ILE A 5 4.03 -19.18 7.60
C ILE A 5 3.02 -19.30 6.47
N SER A 6 3.04 -20.40 5.70
CA SER A 6 2.06 -20.67 4.65
C SER A 6 0.62 -20.65 5.17
N ASP A 7 0.35 -21.39 6.26
CA ASP A 7 -0.98 -21.46 6.87
C ASP A 7 -1.44 -20.11 7.40
N LYS A 8 -0.51 -19.31 7.94
CA LYS A 8 -0.78 -17.95 8.42
C LYS A 8 -1.18 -17.02 7.27
N LEU A 9 -0.46 -17.08 6.15
CA LEU A 9 -0.73 -16.25 4.96
C LEU A 9 -2.00 -16.69 4.19
N ALA A 10 -2.38 -17.97 4.30
CA ALA A 10 -3.62 -18.48 3.73
C ALA A 10 -4.86 -18.13 4.58
N LYS A 11 -4.68 -17.86 5.88
CA LYS A 11 -5.75 -17.56 6.86
C LYS A 11 -5.72 -16.10 7.32
N GLU A 12 -5.32 -15.20 6.43
CA GLU A 12 -5.25 -13.77 6.73
C GLU A 12 -6.64 -13.25 7.10
N SER A 13 -6.75 -12.67 8.30
CA SER A 13 -8.01 -12.12 8.81
C SER A 13 -8.04 -10.60 8.67
N SER A 14 -9.15 -9.97 9.08
CA SER A 14 -9.25 -8.51 9.17
C SER A 14 -8.25 -7.87 10.16
N SER A 15 -7.55 -8.67 10.98
CA SER A 15 -6.62 -8.18 12.00
C SER A 15 -5.38 -7.47 11.47
N ASN A 16 -5.05 -7.62 10.18
CA ASN A 16 -3.90 -6.95 9.55
C ASN A 16 -4.27 -5.76 8.67
N LYS A 17 -5.47 -5.20 8.89
CA LYS A 17 -6.04 -4.14 8.07
C LYS A 17 -6.47 -2.96 8.92
N LEU A 18 -6.26 -1.76 8.41
CA LEU A 18 -6.88 -0.54 8.91
C LEU A 18 -7.79 0.03 7.82
N ASN A 19 -9.10 -0.17 8.01
CA ASN A 19 -10.13 0.48 7.19
C ASN A 19 -10.26 1.95 7.60
N GLN A 20 -10.81 2.79 6.71
CA GLN A 20 -10.97 4.24 6.95
C GLN A 20 -9.64 4.98 7.24
N ALA A 21 -8.53 4.43 6.76
CA ALA A 21 -7.22 5.04 6.92
C ALA A 21 -7.12 6.39 6.19
N ILE A 22 -7.73 6.52 5.01
CA ILE A 22 -7.69 7.77 4.22
C ILE A 22 -8.47 8.91 4.89
N PRO A 23 -9.75 8.75 5.31
CA PRO A 23 -10.44 9.77 6.11
C PRO A 23 -9.67 10.19 7.36
N LEU A 24 -9.13 9.22 8.10
CA LEU A 24 -8.33 9.52 9.29
C LEU A 24 -7.09 10.37 8.96
N LEU A 25 -6.36 10.01 7.90
CA LEU A 25 -5.19 10.79 7.48
C LEU A 25 -5.57 12.16 6.95
N ALA A 26 -6.72 12.29 6.27
CA ALA A 26 -7.24 13.56 5.82
C ALA A 26 -7.50 14.50 7.00
N ASP A 27 -8.15 14.02 8.06
CA ASP A 27 -8.40 14.79 9.28
C ASP A 27 -7.10 15.21 9.97
N LEU A 28 -6.13 14.30 10.06
CA LEU A 28 -4.83 14.61 10.66
C LEU A 28 -4.05 15.64 9.85
N LEU A 29 -4.06 15.54 8.52
CA LEU A 29 -3.43 16.51 7.62
C LEU A 29 -4.13 17.87 7.72
N HIS A 30 -5.46 17.87 7.84
CA HIS A 30 -6.25 19.07 8.04
C HIS A 30 -6.01 19.73 9.41
N GLN A 31 -5.55 18.99 10.42
CA GLN A 31 -5.19 19.54 11.73
C GLN A 31 -3.72 20.00 11.82
N ASP A 32 -2.89 19.68 10.82
CA ASP A 32 -1.47 20.04 10.82
C ASP A 32 -1.26 21.43 10.18
N ASP A 33 -0.87 22.40 11.01
CA ASP A 33 -0.65 23.79 10.58
C ASP A 33 0.46 23.94 9.54
N ASN A 34 1.41 22.99 9.51
CA ASN A 34 2.52 23.02 8.55
C ASN A 34 2.10 22.55 7.15
N VAL A 35 0.93 21.93 7.01
CA VAL A 35 0.36 21.50 5.72
C VAL A 35 -0.25 22.72 5.01
N LYS A 36 0.30 23.04 3.84
CA LYS A 36 -0.30 24.01 2.91
C LYS A 36 -1.43 23.37 2.14
N GLU A 37 -1.19 22.19 1.60
CA GLU A 37 -2.11 21.46 0.74
C GLU A 37 -1.74 19.97 0.74
N ALA A 38 -2.71 19.08 0.63
CA ALA A 38 -2.47 17.65 0.48
C ALA A 38 -3.47 16.99 -0.46
N PHE A 39 -3.00 15.99 -1.20
CA PHE A 39 -3.81 15.16 -2.09
C PHE A 39 -3.71 13.71 -1.63
N LEU A 40 -4.84 13.06 -1.44
CA LEU A 40 -4.93 11.64 -1.12
C LEU A 40 -5.60 10.88 -2.26
N CYS A 41 -5.28 9.59 -2.37
CA CYS A 41 -5.95 8.65 -3.26
C CYS A 41 -7.41 8.44 -2.83
N ARG A 42 -8.10 7.51 -3.50
CA ARG A 42 -9.46 7.07 -3.19
C ARG A 42 -9.68 6.81 -1.70
N GLU A 43 -10.84 7.24 -1.22
CA GLU A 43 -11.23 7.22 0.20
C GLU A 43 -11.27 5.81 0.80
N ASP A 44 -11.64 4.83 -0.02
CA ASP A 44 -11.79 3.43 0.35
C ASP A 44 -10.46 2.65 0.40
N ALA A 45 -9.32 3.30 0.13
CA ALA A 45 -8.02 2.62 0.21
C ALA A 45 -7.75 2.13 1.64
N VAL A 46 -7.53 0.82 1.76
CA VAL A 46 -7.28 0.12 3.02
C VAL A 46 -5.78 0.01 3.25
N GLN A 47 -5.30 0.30 4.46
CA GLN A 47 -3.93 -0.01 4.84
C GLN A 47 -3.83 -1.47 5.26
N ILE A 48 -2.94 -2.23 4.63
CA ILE A 48 -2.64 -3.61 4.98
C ILE A 48 -1.18 -3.69 5.43
N PHE A 49 -0.96 -4.26 6.62
CA PHE A 49 0.37 -4.40 7.19
C PHE A 49 0.74 -5.87 7.37
N LYS A 50 2.03 -6.08 7.61
CA LYS A 50 2.61 -7.40 7.82
C LYS A 50 2.13 -7.99 9.15
N LEU A 51 1.79 -9.27 9.14
CA LEU A 51 1.50 -10.03 10.35
C LEU A 51 2.76 -10.16 11.22
N ARG A 52 2.54 -10.26 12.52
CA ARG A 52 3.61 -10.54 13.48
C ARG A 52 4.32 -11.85 13.09
N ASP A 53 5.65 -11.82 13.10
CA ASP A 53 6.53 -12.94 12.76
C ASP A 53 6.31 -13.55 11.37
N GLU A 54 5.83 -12.78 10.38
CA GLU A 54 5.75 -13.27 8.98
C GLU A 54 7.07 -13.10 8.20
N GLY A 55 7.97 -12.24 8.67
CA GLY A 55 9.27 -11.98 8.05
C GLY A 55 9.35 -10.69 7.22
N GLN A 56 10.44 -10.54 6.44
CA GLN A 56 10.73 -9.31 5.69
C GLN A 56 10.22 -9.33 4.24
N HIS A 57 9.93 -10.51 3.70
CA HIS A 57 9.80 -10.73 2.26
C HIS A 57 8.45 -10.34 1.64
N PHE A 58 7.43 -10.14 2.47
CA PHE A 58 6.04 -10.07 1.99
C PHE A 58 5.53 -8.66 1.69
N CYS A 59 6.39 -7.62 1.78
CA CYS A 59 5.99 -6.23 1.54
C CYS A 59 5.34 -6.02 0.17
N ALA A 60 5.89 -6.59 -0.91
CA ALA A 60 5.33 -6.47 -2.25
C ALA A 60 3.90 -7.03 -2.32
N TYR A 61 3.67 -8.21 -1.75
CA TYR A 61 2.34 -8.81 -1.72
C TYR A 61 1.36 -7.97 -0.91
N ARG A 62 1.76 -7.41 0.25
CA ARG A 62 0.91 -6.48 1.02
C ARG A 62 0.52 -5.25 0.22
N ASN A 63 1.46 -4.69 -0.53
CA ASN A 63 1.19 -3.54 -1.39
C ASN A 63 0.26 -3.90 -2.56
N MET A 64 0.41 -5.07 -3.18
CA MET A 64 -0.53 -5.57 -4.19
C MET A 64 -1.93 -5.78 -3.62
N GLN A 65 -2.05 -6.36 -2.41
CA GLN A 65 -3.34 -6.51 -1.73
C GLN A 65 -4.04 -5.16 -1.53
N MET A 66 -3.30 -4.12 -1.19
CA MET A 66 -3.84 -2.75 -1.05
C MET A 66 -4.27 -2.16 -2.40
N MET A 67 -3.53 -2.41 -3.48
CA MET A 67 -3.92 -1.97 -4.83
C MET A 67 -5.22 -2.65 -5.29
N LEU A 68 -5.40 -3.92 -4.94
CA LEU A 68 -6.54 -4.75 -5.34
C LEU A 68 -7.68 -4.73 -4.33
N ALA A 69 -7.65 -3.85 -3.32
CA ALA A 69 -8.60 -3.86 -2.21
C ALA A 69 -10.05 -3.55 -2.62
N ASP A 70 -10.25 -2.95 -3.79
CA ASP A 70 -11.54 -2.69 -4.43
C ASP A 70 -12.11 -3.88 -5.22
N GLN A 71 -11.30 -4.93 -5.44
CA GLN A 71 -11.76 -6.11 -6.14
C GLN A 71 -12.73 -6.91 -5.25
N PRO A 72 -13.76 -7.55 -5.83
CA PRO A 72 -14.82 -8.22 -5.07
C PRO A 72 -14.32 -9.40 -4.22
N ARG A 73 -13.18 -9.99 -4.60
CA ARG A 73 -12.54 -11.06 -3.83
C ARG A 73 -11.31 -10.55 -3.08
N PRO A 74 -11.13 -10.92 -1.80
CA PRO A 74 -9.87 -10.68 -1.13
C PRO A 74 -8.76 -11.54 -1.76
N TRP A 75 -7.59 -10.95 -1.91
CA TRP A 75 -6.40 -11.65 -2.41
C TRP A 75 -5.50 -12.03 -1.23
N THR A 76 -5.24 -13.32 -1.02
CA THR A 76 -4.21 -13.76 -0.07
C THR A 76 -2.83 -13.75 -0.73
N VAL A 77 -1.75 -13.86 0.06
CA VAL A 77 -0.40 -14.01 -0.52
C VAL A 77 -0.30 -15.25 -1.42
N PRO A 78 -0.80 -16.45 -1.04
CA PRO A 78 -0.85 -17.59 -1.95
C PRO A 78 -1.64 -17.33 -3.25
N ASP A 79 -2.77 -16.62 -3.19
CA ASP A 79 -3.54 -16.28 -4.39
C ASP A 79 -2.75 -15.42 -5.37
N LEU A 80 -2.02 -14.43 -4.83
CA LEU A 80 -1.16 -13.55 -5.62
C LEU A 80 0.00 -14.33 -6.25
N GLN A 81 0.66 -15.20 -5.49
CA GLN A 81 1.72 -16.05 -6.02
C GLN A 81 1.21 -16.92 -7.18
N ALA A 82 0.04 -17.54 -7.02
CA ALA A 82 -0.56 -18.37 -8.05
C ALA A 82 -0.98 -17.56 -9.28
N ALA A 83 -1.50 -16.35 -9.09
CA ALA A 83 -1.88 -15.47 -10.20
C ALA A 83 -0.67 -14.97 -11.01
N ILE A 84 0.43 -14.61 -10.34
CA ILE A 84 1.67 -14.21 -11.00
C ILE A 84 2.22 -15.38 -11.81
N GLU A 85 2.27 -16.58 -11.24
CA GLU A 85 2.71 -17.77 -11.97
C GLU A 85 1.83 -18.10 -13.17
N ARG A 86 0.51 -17.99 -13.05
CA ARG A 86 -0.40 -18.13 -14.20
C ARG A 86 -0.15 -17.08 -15.29
N ALA A 87 0.18 -15.84 -14.91
CA ALA A 87 0.53 -14.81 -15.87
C ALA A 87 1.83 -15.16 -16.62
N TRP A 88 2.83 -15.70 -15.90
CA TRP A 88 4.06 -16.21 -16.51
C TRP A 88 3.79 -17.34 -17.51
N ASP A 89 2.90 -18.26 -17.16
CA ASP A 89 2.50 -19.38 -18.03
C ASP A 89 1.72 -18.91 -19.27
N LYS A 90 1.01 -17.77 -19.17
CA LYS A 90 0.36 -17.09 -20.30
C LYS A 90 1.32 -16.21 -21.12
N GLY A 91 2.62 -16.21 -20.82
CA GLY A 91 3.66 -15.50 -21.58
C GLY A 91 3.99 -14.09 -21.09
N PHE A 92 3.29 -13.56 -20.09
CA PHE A 92 3.62 -12.26 -19.50
C PHE A 92 4.83 -12.39 -18.58
N ASN A 93 5.92 -11.65 -18.82
CA ASN A 93 7.12 -11.69 -17.98
C ASN A 93 7.60 -13.12 -17.65
N SER A 94 7.49 -14.04 -18.60
CA SER A 94 7.79 -15.47 -18.43
C SER A 94 9.23 -15.74 -17.96
N HIS A 95 10.14 -14.80 -18.19
CA HIS A 95 11.50 -14.81 -17.64
C HIS A 95 11.53 -14.94 -16.10
N GLY A 96 10.56 -14.35 -15.39
CA GLY A 96 10.46 -14.46 -13.93
C GLY A 96 10.32 -15.90 -13.47
N ARG A 97 9.65 -16.78 -14.24
CA ARG A 97 9.58 -18.21 -13.94
C ARG A 97 10.96 -18.88 -14.06
N ILE A 98 11.75 -18.49 -15.06
CA ILE A 98 13.10 -19.04 -15.28
C ILE A 98 14.05 -18.59 -14.17
N GLU A 99 14.09 -17.28 -13.87
CA GLU A 99 14.99 -16.73 -12.85
C GLU A 99 14.69 -17.25 -11.45
N THR A 100 13.40 -17.41 -11.14
CA THR A 100 12.98 -17.83 -9.80
C THR A 100 12.85 -19.34 -9.67
N GLY A 101 12.52 -20.07 -10.73
CA GLY A 101 12.03 -21.45 -10.64
C GLY A 101 10.64 -21.55 -9.99
N GLY A 102 9.83 -20.48 -10.05
CA GLY A 102 8.53 -20.38 -9.41
C GLY A 102 8.55 -19.65 -8.07
N ILE A 103 7.41 -19.06 -7.68
CA ILE A 103 7.23 -18.29 -6.45
C ILE A 103 6.13 -18.83 -5.53
N VAL A 104 5.23 -19.70 -6.00
CA VAL A 104 4.18 -20.34 -5.20
C VAL A 104 4.79 -21.12 -4.03
N GLY A 105 4.31 -20.83 -2.83
CA GLY A 105 4.82 -21.47 -1.61
C GLY A 105 6.24 -21.05 -1.23
N THR A 106 6.77 -19.98 -1.82
CA THR A 106 8.12 -19.46 -1.52
C THR A 106 8.08 -18.15 -0.72
N ARG A 107 9.26 -17.65 -0.33
CA ARG A 107 9.47 -16.32 0.28
C ARG A 107 10.13 -15.33 -0.69
N LYS A 108 9.98 -15.53 -2.01
CA LYS A 108 10.64 -14.71 -3.03
C LYS A 108 9.93 -13.36 -3.20
N HIS A 109 10.71 -12.31 -3.47
CA HIS A 109 10.22 -10.95 -3.70
C HIS A 109 9.72 -10.81 -5.14
N VAL A 110 8.78 -9.89 -5.37
CA VAL A 110 8.23 -9.55 -6.69
C VAL A 110 8.37 -8.04 -6.88
N GLY A 111 8.75 -7.60 -8.09
CA GLY A 111 8.98 -6.20 -8.47
C GLY A 111 7.97 -5.68 -9.48
N THR A 112 8.24 -4.50 -10.05
CA THR A 112 7.30 -3.78 -10.91
C THR A 112 7.81 -3.71 -12.34
N SER A 113 7.23 -4.48 -13.26
CA SER A 113 7.50 -4.34 -14.69
C SER A 113 6.21 -3.90 -15.40
N GLU A 114 6.35 -2.79 -16.14
CA GLU A 114 5.37 -2.04 -16.96
C GLU A 114 4.55 -0.95 -16.24
N ALA A 115 4.54 0.26 -16.85
CA ALA A 115 3.85 1.45 -16.38
C ALA A 115 3.18 2.18 -17.56
N HIS A 116 1.92 2.60 -17.39
CA HIS A 116 1.24 3.52 -18.30
C HIS A 116 0.37 4.51 -17.50
N PHE A 117 0.25 5.74 -17.99
CA PHE A 117 -0.44 6.85 -17.32
C PHE A 117 -1.86 7.05 -17.87
N SER A 118 -2.79 7.53 -17.02
CA SER A 118 -4.10 8.07 -17.44
C SER A 118 -4.58 9.20 -16.53
N GLU A 119 -5.53 10.00 -17.04
CA GLU A 119 -5.94 11.34 -16.58
C GLU A 119 -6.60 11.46 -15.17
N PRO A 120 -6.73 12.69 -14.61
CA PRO A 120 -7.29 12.92 -13.29
C PRO A 120 -8.82 12.72 -13.18
N PRO A 121 -9.31 12.02 -12.14
CA PRO A 121 -10.73 12.00 -11.80
C PRO A 121 -11.10 13.16 -10.84
N PRO A 122 -12.40 13.38 -10.58
CA PRO A 122 -12.90 14.46 -9.72
C PRO A 122 -12.48 14.28 -8.25
N THR A 123 -12.32 15.40 -7.53
CA THR A 123 -11.93 15.47 -6.11
C THR A 123 -13.11 15.83 -5.21
N LEU A 124 -13.28 15.10 -4.10
CA LEU A 124 -14.08 15.55 -2.96
C LEU A 124 -13.22 16.54 -2.16
N GLN A 125 -13.67 17.79 -2.10
CA GLN A 125 -12.87 18.95 -1.71
C GLN A 125 -13.13 19.34 -0.26
N THR A 126 -12.08 19.34 0.57
CA THR A 126 -11.95 20.28 1.70
C THR A 126 -10.91 21.32 1.30
N ASP A 127 -10.97 22.53 1.87
CA ASP A 127 -10.24 23.72 1.37
C ASP A 127 -8.72 23.54 1.16
N ARG A 128 -8.07 22.58 1.83
CA ARG A 128 -6.63 22.26 1.65
C ARG A 128 -6.27 20.78 1.57
N VAL A 129 -7.24 19.88 1.77
CA VAL A 129 -7.01 18.43 1.67
C VAL A 129 -8.01 17.86 0.68
N HIS A 130 -7.47 17.24 -0.38
CA HIS A 130 -8.23 16.78 -1.52
C HIS A 130 -8.19 15.26 -1.58
N ILE A 131 -9.34 14.62 -1.47
CA ILE A 131 -9.48 13.18 -1.70
C ILE A 131 -9.87 13.00 -3.17
N THR A 132 -9.06 12.25 -3.91
CA THR A 132 -9.28 11.96 -5.34
C THR A 132 -9.95 10.59 -5.50
N ALA A 133 -10.48 10.26 -6.68
CA ALA A 133 -10.85 8.87 -6.99
C ALA A 133 -9.69 8.02 -7.54
N LYS A 134 -8.44 8.49 -7.49
CA LYS A 134 -7.28 7.77 -8.04
C LYS A 134 -6.87 6.60 -7.14
N PRO A 135 -6.39 5.48 -7.68
CA PRO A 135 -5.83 4.40 -6.87
C PRO A 135 -4.49 4.81 -6.22
N PRO A 136 -4.06 4.10 -5.15
CA PRO A 136 -2.68 4.15 -4.67
C PRO A 136 -1.66 3.77 -5.76
N ILE A 137 -0.43 4.26 -5.61
CA ILE A 137 0.68 3.93 -6.52
C ILE A 137 1.67 3.03 -5.77
N PHE A 138 1.93 1.84 -6.29
CA PHE A 138 3.01 0.98 -5.78
C PHE A 138 4.35 1.66 -6.02
N LEU A 139 5.24 1.61 -5.03
CA LEU A 139 6.59 2.11 -5.11
C LEU A 139 7.56 1.01 -4.67
N GLN A 140 8.27 0.43 -5.64
CA GLN A 140 9.42 -0.42 -5.39
C GLN A 140 10.64 0.44 -5.10
N ARG A 141 11.41 0.04 -4.10
CA ARG A 141 12.77 0.54 -3.87
C ARG A 141 13.70 -0.63 -3.52
N PRO A 142 15.01 -0.43 -3.35
CA PRO A 142 15.89 -1.49 -2.87
C PRO A 142 15.39 -2.09 -1.55
N ARG A 143 15.19 -3.41 -1.57
CA ARG A 143 14.84 -4.27 -0.41
C ARG A 143 13.47 -4.02 0.25
N HIS A 144 12.62 -3.16 -0.29
CA HIS A 144 11.29 -2.89 0.28
C HIS A 144 10.35 -2.26 -0.75
N SER A 145 9.05 -2.35 -0.51
CA SER A 145 8.06 -1.63 -1.29
C SER A 145 7.05 -0.93 -0.38
N LEU A 146 6.46 0.14 -0.90
CA LEU A 146 5.46 0.97 -0.24
C LEU A 146 4.30 1.21 -1.21
N ASN A 147 3.18 1.70 -0.71
CA ASN A 147 2.15 2.31 -1.54
C ASN A 147 2.08 3.81 -1.27
N ILE A 148 2.30 4.63 -2.28
CA ILE A 148 2.04 6.06 -2.22
C ILE A 148 0.52 6.25 -2.27
N ILE A 149 -0.02 6.85 -1.21
CA ILE A 149 -1.44 7.15 -1.07
C ILE A 149 -1.72 8.65 -1.13
N GLY A 150 -0.68 9.47 -1.28
CA GLY A 150 -0.85 10.90 -1.42
C GLY A 150 0.44 11.71 -1.53
N LEU A 151 0.25 13.01 -1.70
CA LEU A 151 1.30 14.02 -1.75
C LEU A 151 0.92 15.20 -0.85
N GLU A 152 1.85 15.63 -0.01
CA GLU A 152 1.72 16.80 0.84
C GLU A 152 2.67 17.90 0.37
N HIS A 153 2.13 19.12 0.29
CA HIS A 153 2.85 20.37 0.20
C HIS A 153 2.85 21.07 1.55
N SER A 154 4.03 21.34 2.09
CA SER A 154 4.18 22.11 3.33
C SER A 154 4.24 23.61 3.04
N ARG A 155 3.82 24.44 4.01
CA ARG A 155 3.94 25.91 3.96
C ARG A 155 5.37 26.40 3.76
N ASN A 156 6.37 25.62 4.16
CA ASN A 156 7.78 25.92 3.94
C ASN A 156 8.31 25.51 2.54
N GLY A 157 7.42 25.14 1.61
CA GLY A 157 7.77 24.75 0.24
C GLY A 157 8.29 23.32 0.09
N LYS A 158 8.44 22.55 1.17
CA LYS A 158 8.86 21.14 1.10
C LYS A 158 7.70 20.25 0.67
N ARG A 159 8.06 19.11 0.06
CA ARG A 159 7.13 18.06 -0.33
C ARG A 159 7.39 16.77 0.41
N SER A 160 6.34 16.04 0.73
CA SER A 160 6.41 14.69 1.28
C SER A 160 5.41 13.79 0.56
N LEU A 161 5.83 12.58 0.20
CA LEU A 161 4.89 11.53 -0.13
C LEU A 161 4.21 11.06 1.15
N ILE A 162 2.92 10.76 1.06
CA ILE A 162 2.18 10.05 2.10
C ILE A 162 2.07 8.59 1.63
N VAL A 163 2.48 7.65 2.48
CA VAL A 163 2.60 6.24 2.10
C VAL A 163 1.97 5.31 3.11
N PHE A 164 1.38 4.22 2.64
CA PHE A 164 1.22 3.02 3.43
C PHE A 164 2.50 2.19 3.36
N ASP A 165 3.06 1.87 4.53
CA ASP A 165 4.21 1.01 4.69
C ASP A 165 3.75 -0.31 5.32
N PRO A 166 3.85 -1.46 4.64
CA PRO A 166 3.47 -2.74 5.23
C PRO A 166 4.22 -3.07 6.52
N GLY A 167 5.42 -2.49 6.73
CA GLY A 167 6.18 -2.63 7.96
C GLY A 167 5.62 -1.84 9.15
N TYR A 168 4.65 -0.95 8.94
CA TYR A 168 4.06 -0.12 9.99
C TYR A 168 2.67 -0.62 10.36
N GLN A 169 2.53 -1.06 11.63
CA GLN A 169 1.25 -1.35 12.25
C GLN A 169 0.78 -0.14 13.07
N PRO A 170 -0.39 0.43 12.79
CA PRO A 170 -0.98 1.49 13.61
C PRO A 170 -1.18 1.03 15.07
N PRO A 171 -1.01 1.91 16.06
CA PRO A 171 -1.23 1.56 17.47
C PRO A 171 -2.71 1.28 17.76
N SER A 172 -3.00 0.50 18.80
CA SER A 172 -4.37 0.14 19.20
C SER A 172 -5.28 1.35 19.45
N SER A 173 -4.71 2.47 19.90
CA SER A 173 -5.44 3.73 20.10
C SER A 173 -6.09 4.27 18.82
N VAL A 174 -5.53 3.99 17.64
CA VAL A 174 -6.12 4.36 16.35
C VAL A 174 -7.36 3.49 16.08
N TYR A 175 -7.27 2.18 16.32
CA TYR A 175 -8.40 1.26 16.15
C TYR A 175 -9.56 1.62 17.10
N GLN A 176 -9.25 1.88 18.37
CA GLN A 176 -10.23 2.30 19.38
C GLN A 176 -10.92 3.61 19.00
N PHE A 177 -10.19 4.53 18.36
CA PHE A 177 -10.78 5.78 17.87
C PHE A 177 -11.76 5.51 16.72
N LEU A 178 -11.34 4.72 15.72
CA LEU A 178 -12.20 4.37 14.58
C LEU A 178 -13.42 3.53 14.98
N SER A 179 -13.29 2.67 16.00
CA SER A 179 -14.41 1.90 16.56
C SER A 179 -15.29 2.69 17.52
N ARG A 180 -15.00 3.98 17.75
CA ARG A 180 -15.70 4.87 18.69
C ARG A 180 -15.62 4.44 20.16
N GLU A 181 -14.76 3.48 20.50
CA GLU A 181 -14.41 3.13 21.88
C GLU A 181 -13.64 4.27 22.58
N ARG A 182 -12.94 5.09 21.80
CA ARG A 182 -12.17 6.24 22.26
C ARG A 182 -12.64 7.50 21.54
N GLN A 183 -13.02 8.52 22.32
CA GLN A 183 -13.45 9.80 21.74
C GLN A 183 -12.28 10.70 21.31
N ARG A 184 -11.14 10.61 22.01
CA ARG A 184 -10.00 11.50 21.74
C ARG A 184 -9.28 11.08 20.44
N PRO A 185 -9.17 11.97 19.44
CA PRO A 185 -8.53 11.66 18.17
C PRO A 185 -7.02 11.43 18.32
N PRO A 186 -6.40 10.68 17.37
CA PRO A 186 -4.95 10.56 17.29
C PRO A 186 -4.29 11.93 17.09
N SER A 187 -3.08 12.11 17.62
CA SER A 187 -2.29 13.32 17.38
C SER A 187 -1.75 13.36 15.95
N THR A 188 -1.61 14.55 15.38
CA THR A 188 -0.90 14.81 14.09
C THR A 188 0.51 14.21 14.05
N ARG A 189 1.14 13.93 15.20
CA ARG A 189 2.42 13.19 15.28
C ARG A 189 2.38 11.83 14.55
N HIS A 190 1.21 11.19 14.44
CA HIS A 190 1.04 9.94 13.69
C HIS A 190 1.40 10.09 12.21
N LEU A 191 1.25 11.28 11.61
CA LEU A 191 1.64 11.55 10.22
C LEU A 191 3.12 11.26 9.93
N THR A 192 3.98 11.30 10.95
CA THR A 192 5.41 10.97 10.83
C THR A 192 5.64 9.56 10.29
N ALA A 193 4.78 8.60 10.68
CA ALA A 193 4.89 7.22 10.20
C ALA A 193 4.56 7.07 8.71
N TYR A 194 3.73 7.97 8.17
CA TYR A 194 3.25 7.96 6.79
C TYR A 194 4.05 8.87 5.85
N ARG A 195 4.74 9.90 6.38
CA ARG A 195 5.50 10.86 5.56
C ARG A 195 6.82 10.27 5.07
N ARG A 196 7.11 10.43 3.78
CA ARG A 196 8.42 10.20 3.15
C ARG A 196 8.85 11.46 2.42
N ASN A 197 9.75 12.21 3.04
CA ASN A 197 10.26 13.48 2.49
C ASN A 197 11.47 13.26 1.57
N HIS A 198 11.95 14.34 0.95
CA HIS A 198 13.14 14.32 0.09
C HIS A 198 14.38 13.66 0.72
N ARG A 199 14.63 13.89 2.02
CA ARG A 199 15.77 13.27 2.73
C ARG A 199 15.65 11.76 2.83
N TYR A 200 14.42 11.23 2.86
CA TYR A 200 14.18 9.80 2.80
C TYR A 200 14.45 9.26 1.40
N LEU A 201 13.90 9.91 0.37
CA LEU A 201 13.98 9.45 -1.01
C LEU A 201 15.42 9.47 -1.55
N LYS A 202 16.21 10.48 -1.20
CA LYS A 202 17.63 10.61 -1.57
C LYS A 202 18.54 9.45 -1.12
N ARG A 203 18.09 8.59 -0.21
CA ARG A 203 18.87 7.44 0.28
C ARG A 203 18.91 6.27 -0.69
N TYR A 204 18.05 6.28 -1.70
CA TYR A 204 17.91 5.18 -2.64
C TYR A 204 18.26 5.67 -4.05
N SER A 205 18.99 4.85 -4.80
CA SER A 205 19.48 5.17 -6.13
C SER A 205 18.44 4.98 -7.23
N ASN A 206 17.42 4.16 -6.98
CA ASN A 206 16.38 3.85 -7.95
C ASN A 206 15.03 3.61 -7.27
N PHE A 207 13.98 3.78 -8.08
CA PHE A 207 12.60 3.52 -7.72
C PHE A 207 11.88 3.01 -8.97
N GLU A 208 10.92 2.12 -8.77
CA GLU A 208 9.97 1.71 -9.82
C GLU A 208 8.57 1.92 -9.28
N THR A 209 7.62 2.27 -10.15
CA THR A 209 6.25 2.56 -9.74
C THR A 209 5.22 1.81 -10.58
N LEU A 210 4.18 1.28 -9.93
CA LEU A 210 3.01 0.70 -10.59
C LEU A 210 1.79 1.55 -10.28
N THR A 211 1.15 2.09 -11.31
CA THR A 211 -0.07 2.91 -11.18
C THR A 211 -1.35 2.10 -11.33
N ARG A 212 -1.27 0.91 -11.92
CA ARG A 212 -2.39 0.00 -12.16
C ARG A 212 -1.93 -1.44 -12.12
N LEU A 213 -2.69 -2.30 -11.44
CA LEU A 213 -2.42 -3.74 -11.38
C LEU A 213 -3.65 -4.48 -11.91
N ASP A 214 -3.55 -5.00 -13.13
CA ASP A 214 -4.57 -5.86 -13.72
C ASP A 214 -4.13 -7.32 -13.57
N ILE A 215 -4.93 -8.14 -12.89
CA ILE A 215 -4.71 -9.58 -12.85
C ILE A 215 -5.57 -10.22 -13.95
N PRO A 216 -4.97 -10.95 -14.91
CA PRO A 216 -5.73 -11.63 -15.95
C PRO A 216 -6.82 -12.49 -15.30
N LYS A 217 -8.06 -12.36 -15.76
CA LYS A 217 -9.14 -13.26 -15.35
C LYS A 217 -8.70 -14.69 -15.69
N GLY A 218 -8.88 -15.60 -14.73
CA GLY A 218 -8.85 -17.02 -15.04
C GLY A 218 -10.03 -17.30 -15.96
N ASP A 219 -9.83 -18.14 -16.96
CA ASP A 219 -10.94 -18.78 -17.62
C ASP A 219 -11.51 -19.72 -16.55
N ASP A 220 -12.66 -19.34 -15.96
CA ASP A 220 -13.35 -20.11 -14.91
C ASP A 220 -13.67 -21.54 -15.39
#